data_AF-A0A3R6S0D8-F1
#
_entry.id   AF-A0A3R6S0D8-F1
#
_cell.length_a   1.000
_cell.length_b   1.000
_cell.length_c   1.000
_cell.angle_alpha   90.00
_cell.angle_beta   90.00
_cell.angle_gamma   90.00
#
_symmetry.space_group_name_H-M   'P 1'
#
loop_
_entity.id
_entity.type
_entity.pdbx_description
1 polymer ?
#
loop_
_entity_poly.entity_id
_entity_poly.type
_entity_poly.pdbx_seq_one_letter_code
_entity_poly.pdbx_strand_id
1 'polypeptide(L)' 'MKQKTIPPQVVINEKLGDFFIDIAKLVFAGVVLSTLLDMEVDKQSVLLLGVFTTVVFVKIGFRFYMKKKK' A
#
# COMPACT_ATOMS: atom_id res chain seq x y z
N MET A 1 9.20 -30.18 -17.60
CA MET A 1 8.60 -29.08 -16.81
C MET A 1 8.24 -27.96 -17.79
N LYS A 2 6.96 -27.75 -18.13
CA LYS A 2 6.59 -26.64 -19.04
C LYS A 2 6.68 -25.33 -18.26
N GLN A 3 7.69 -24.52 -18.56
CA GLN A 3 7.81 -23.19 -18.00
C GLN A 3 6.63 -22.34 -18.47
N LYS A 4 5.71 -22.03 -17.55
CA LYS A 4 4.58 -21.14 -17.80
C LYS A 4 5.16 -19.74 -18.00
N THR A 5 5.32 -19.32 -19.24
CA THR A 5 5.76 -17.98 -19.61
C THR A 5 4.67 -16.99 -19.20
N ILE A 6 4.86 -16.36 -18.04
CA ILE A 6 3.95 -15.33 -17.54
C ILE A 6 4.10 -14.11 -18.46
N PRO A 7 3.00 -13.58 -19.02
CA PRO A 7 3.09 -12.43 -19.93
C PRO A 7 3.64 -11.20 -19.17
N PRO A 8 4.50 -10.38 -19.80
CA PRO A 8 5.22 -9.30 -19.14
C PRO A 8 4.30 -8.28 -18.44
N GLN A 9 3.11 -8.01 -18.98
CA GLN A 9 2.13 -7.13 -18.31
C GLN A 9 1.65 -7.63 -16.94
N VAL A 10 1.62 -8.95 -16.72
CA VAL A 10 1.22 -9.54 -15.43
C VAL A 10 2.31 -9.32 -14.39
N VAL A 11 3.58 -9.43 -14.77
CA VAL A 11 4.74 -9.19 -13.90
C VAL A 11 4.82 -7.71 -13.47
N ILE A 12 4.52 -6.79 -14.38
CA ILE A 12 4.52 -5.34 -14.09
C ILE A 12 3.39 -4.99 -13.11
N ASN A 13 2.18 -5.53 -13.30
CA ASN A 13 1.05 -5.28 -12.40
C ASN A 13 1.32 -5.81 -10.98
N GLU A 14 1.96 -6.97 -10.84
CA GLU A 14 2.34 -7.49 -9.51
C GLU A 14 3.34 -6.58 -8.81
N LYS A 15 4.40 -6.16 -9.49
CA LYS A 15 5.39 -5.22 -8.92
C LYS A 15 4.79 -3.87 -8.53
N LEU A 16 3.85 -3.36 -9.32
CA LEU A 16 3.11 -2.14 -8.97
C LEU A 16 2.23 -2.37 -7.73
N GLY A 17 1.57 -3.54 -7.64
CA GLY A 17 0.84 -3.95 -6.45
C GLY A 17 1.71 -3.99 -5.20
N ASP A 18 2.88 -4.65 -5.28
CA ASP A 18 3.87 -4.72 -4.19
C ASP A 18 4.29 -3.30 -3.75
N PHE A 19 4.58 -2.41 -4.70
CA PHE A 19 4.99 -1.03 -4.45
C PHE A 19 3.95 -0.23 -3.66
N PHE A 20 2.67 -0.28 -4.06
CA PHE A 20 1.61 0.44 -3.34
C PHE A 20 1.39 -0.13 -1.93
N ILE A 21 1.55 -1.44 -1.74
CA ILE A 21 1.48 -2.07 -0.43
C ILE A 21 2.65 -1.64 0.45
N ASP A 22 3.85 -1.49 -0.09
CA ASP A 22 5.01 -0.99 0.67
C ASP A 22 4.85 0.47 1.09
N ILE A 23 4.34 1.34 0.20
CA ILE A 23 3.97 2.71 0.59
C ILE A 23 2.95 2.70 1.72
N ALA A 24 1.92 1.85 1.64
CA ALA A 24 0.90 1.77 2.69
C ALA A 24 1.49 1.43 4.06
N LYS A 25 2.47 0.52 4.11
CA LYS A 25 3.21 0.16 5.33
C LYS A 25 4.04 1.34 5.86
N LEU A 26 4.73 2.07 4.98
CA LEU A 26 5.51 3.24 5.36
C LEU A 26 4.64 4.35 5.94
N VAL A 27 3.51 4.65 5.30
CA VAL A 27 2.54 5.63 5.81
C VAL A 27 2.01 5.19 7.17
N PHE A 28 1.63 3.93 7.32
CA PHE A 28 1.13 3.40 8.60
C PHE A 28 2.17 3.51 9.72
N ALA A 29 3.43 3.16 9.44
CA ALA A 29 4.52 3.33 10.39
C ALA A 29 4.72 4.79 10.78
N GLY A 30 4.66 5.72 9.82
CA GLY A 30 4.74 7.16 10.09
C GLY A 30 3.62 7.66 11.00
N VAL A 31 2.39 7.16 10.81
CA VAL A 31 1.25 7.50 11.67
C VAL A 31 1.45 6.97 13.08
N VAL A 32 1.88 5.73 13.25
CA VAL A 32 2.18 5.16 14.57
C VAL A 32 3.32 5.93 15.25
N LEU A 33 4.38 6.28 14.52
CA LEU A 33 5.46 7.10 15.05
C LEU A 33 4.97 8.49 15.48
N SER A 34 4.09 9.11 14.69
CA SER A 34 3.53 10.44 15.02
C SER A 34 2.65 10.46 16.25
N THR A 35 2.08 9.33 16.66
CA THR A 35 1.30 9.24 17.92
C THR A 35 2.17 8.95 19.12
N LEU A 36 3.32 8.29 18.93
CA LEU A 36 4.31 8.03 19.96
C LEU A 36 5.22 9.23 20.23
N LEU A 37 5.56 9.97 19.18
CA LEU A 37 6.25 11.24 19.27
C LEU A 37 5.23 12.31 19.63
N ASP A 38 5.46 13.05 20.71
CA ASP A 38 4.56 14.12 21.14
C ASP A 38 4.72 15.35 20.23
N MET A 39 4.31 15.20 18.97
CA MET A 39 4.41 16.23 17.95
C MET A 39 3.35 17.31 18.18
N GLU A 40 3.67 18.58 17.92
CA GLU A 40 2.76 19.73 18.05
C GLU A 40 1.56 19.73 17.06
N VAL A 41 1.40 18.66 16.27
CA VAL A 41 0.34 18.51 15.28
C VAL A 41 -0.87 17.84 15.92
N ASP A 42 -2.07 18.25 15.51
CA ASP A 42 -3.31 17.60 15.95
C ASP A 42 -3.30 16.08 15.63
N LYS A 43 -3.21 15.28 16.70
CA LYS A 43 -3.10 13.82 16.64
C LYS A 43 -4.30 13.19 15.93
N GLN A 44 -5.49 13.76 16.10
CA GLN A 44 -6.72 13.23 15.51
C GLN A 44 -6.72 13.39 13.99
N SER A 45 -6.29 14.55 13.49
CA SER A 45 -6.11 14.80 12.06
C SER A 45 -5.08 13.88 11.42
N VAL A 46 -3.93 13.68 12.07
CA VAL A 46 -2.87 12.79 11.56
C VAL A 46 -3.35 11.34 11.52
N LEU A 47 -4.05 10.89 12.57
CA LEU A 47 -4.62 9.54 12.61
C LEU A 47 -5.64 9.32 11.49
N LEU A 48 -6.59 10.25 11.30
CA LEU A 48 -7.62 10.15 10.27
C LEU A 48 -7.03 10.15 8.86
N LEU A 49 -6.16 11.12 8.56
CA LEU A 49 -5.52 11.24 7.25
C LEU A 49 -4.62 10.04 6.96
N GLY A 50 -3.86 9.63 7.96
CA GLY A 50 -2.95 8.49 7.91
C GLY A 50 -3.67 7.18 7.62
N VAL A 51 -4.67 6.84 8.42
CA VAL A 51 -5.47 5.62 8.26
C VAL A 51 -6.20 5.63 6.92
N PHE A 52 -6.80 6.76 6.53
CA PHE A 52 -7.46 6.91 5.23
C PHE A 52 -6.48 6.63 4.08
N THR A 53 -5.31 7.25 4.11
CA THR A 53 -4.28 7.12 3.07
C THR A 53 -3.76 5.69 2.99
N THR A 54 -3.50 5.03 4.12
CA THR A 54 -3.12 3.61 4.17
C THR A 54 -4.18 2.72 3.53
N VAL A 55 -5.47 2.90 3.86
CA VAL A 55 -6.57 2.11 3.28
C VAL A 55 -6.66 2.30 1.77
N VAL A 56 -6.48 3.53 1.27
CA VAL A 56 -6.47 3.83 -0.16
C VAL A 56 -5.32 3.10 -0.87
N PHE A 57 -4.10 3.18 -0.37
CA PHE A 57 -2.95 2.51 -0.97
C PHE A 57 -3.08 0.98 -0.94
N VAL A 58 -3.60 0.41 0.14
CA VAL A 58 -3.89 -1.04 0.21
C VAL A 58 -4.92 -1.44 -0.85
N LYS A 59 -6.03 -0.69 -0.98
CA LYS A 59 -7.06 -0.96 -2.00
C LYS A 59 -6.49 -0.89 -3.41
N ILE A 60 -5.66 0.11 -3.70
CA ILE A 60 -5.01 0.27 -5.01
C ILE A 60 -4.08 -0.93 -5.27
N GLY A 61 -3.20 -1.26 -4.33
CA GLY A 61 -2.30 -2.41 -4.43
C GLY A 61 -3.06 -3.72 -4.67
N PHE A 62 -4.10 -3.98 -3.90
CA PHE A 62 -4.98 -5.15 -4.10
C PHE A 62 -5.66 -5.18 -5.47
N ARG A 63 -6.04 -4.03 -6.01
CA ARG A 63 -6.64 -3.95 -7.36
C ARG A 63 -5.66 -4.42 -8.44
N PHE A 64 -4.37 -4.10 -8.28
CA PHE A 64 -3.33 -4.55 -9.20
C PHE A 64 -3.11 -6.08 -9.15
N TYR A 65 -3.20 -6.69 -7.97
CA TYR A 65 -3.18 -8.16 -7.86
C TYR A 65 -4.47 -8.81 -8.40
N MET A 66 -5.64 -8.23 -8.15
CA MET A 66 -6.93 -8.78 -8.60
C MET A 66 -7.10 -8.74 -10.11
N LYS A 67 -6.46 -7.80 -10.82
CA LYS A 67 -6.36 -7.80 -12.29
C LYS A 67 -5.67 -9.06 -12.87
N LYS A 68 -5.03 -9.89 -12.05
CA LYS A 68 -4.44 -11.18 -12.44
C LYS A 68 -5.46 -12.33 -12.56
N LYS A 69 -6.67 -12.19 -11.98
CA LYS A 69 -7.65 -13.29 -11.86
C LYS A 69 -8.85 -13.26 -12.82
N LYS A 70 -8.94 -12.29 -13.74
CA LYS A 70 -9.88 -12.31 -14.87
C LYS A 70 -9.13 -12.58 -16.16
#